data_AF-A0A9X6LDC3-F1
#
_entry.id   AF-A0A9X6LDC3-F1
#
_cell.length_a   1.000
_cell.length_b   1.000
_cell.length_c   1.000
_cell.angle_alpha   90.00
_cell.angle_beta   90.00
_cell.angle_gamma   90.00
#
_symmetry.space_group_name_H-M   'P 1'
#
loop_
_entity.id
_entity.type
_entity.pdbx_description
1 polymer ?
#
loop_
_entity_poly.entity_id
_entity_poly.type
_entity_poly.pdbx_seq_one_letter_code
_entity_poly.pdbx_strand_id
1 'polypeptide(L)'
;MEKDNLFKMDQRGVYYIPRLKLNNRIYVKNEFPEYFRNGTIKKQYQYIKVDLEHIMDTLKPGQSYEIKEAYFGKDKKLFTRVIMYRLTEKQLRERMKKQVYTESTLCFHF
;
A
#
# COMPACT_ATOMS: atom_id res chain seq x y z
N MET A 1 -13.38 8.42 1.80
CA MET A 1 -13.02 8.61 3.22
C MET A 1 -12.24 9.90 3.33
N GLU A 2 -12.73 10.85 4.12
CA GLU A 2 -12.17 12.19 4.22
C GLU A 2 -10.86 12.21 5.05
N LYS A 3 -9.93 13.09 4.67
CA LYS A 3 -8.54 13.11 5.15
C LYS A 3 -8.44 13.36 6.65
N ASP A 4 -9.33 14.17 7.20
CA ASP A 4 -9.34 14.57 8.61
C ASP A 4 -9.73 13.41 9.54
N ASN A 5 -10.45 12.43 9.02
CA ASN A 5 -10.85 11.26 9.80
C ASN A 5 -9.67 10.35 10.09
N LEU A 6 -8.70 10.22 9.17
CA LEU A 6 -7.56 9.32 9.38
C LEU A 6 -6.62 9.84 10.47
N PHE A 7 -6.38 11.16 10.50
CA PHE A 7 -5.58 11.79 11.56
C PHE A 7 -6.26 11.67 12.94
N LYS A 8 -7.58 11.86 13.00
CA LYS A 8 -8.37 11.66 14.24
C LYS A 8 -8.35 10.21 14.72
N MET A 9 -8.30 9.23 13.82
CA MET A 9 -8.20 7.80 14.17
C MET A 9 -6.83 7.46 14.76
N ASP A 10 -5.75 8.00 14.18
CA ASP A 10 -4.38 7.84 14.68
C ASP A 10 -4.24 8.38 16.11
N GLN A 11 -4.76 9.58 16.38
CA GLN A 11 -4.79 10.15 17.74
C GLN A 11 -5.54 9.29 18.77
N ARG A 12 -6.49 8.46 18.31
CA ARG A 12 -7.31 7.57 19.16
C ARG A 12 -6.76 6.14 19.23
N GLY A 13 -5.64 5.84 18.58
CA GLY A 13 -5.08 4.49 18.51
C GLY A 13 -5.95 3.50 17.73
N VAL A 14 -6.84 3.99 16.85
CA VAL A 14 -7.73 3.15 16.04
C VAL A 14 -7.15 3.03 14.64
N TYR A 15 -7.13 1.80 14.10
CA TYR A 15 -6.55 1.52 12.79
C TYR A 15 -7.63 1.26 11.74
N TYR A 16 -7.38 1.76 10.52
CA TYR A 16 -8.15 1.39 9.33
C TYR A 16 -7.28 0.53 8.42
N ILE A 17 -7.80 -0.61 7.96
CA ILE A 17 -7.07 -1.54 7.08
C ILE A 17 -7.69 -1.49 5.67
N PRO A 18 -7.32 -0.52 4.83
CA PRO A 18 -7.77 -0.47 3.45
C PRO A 18 -7.08 -1.51 2.59
N ARG A 19 -7.81 -2.06 1.63
CA ARG A 19 -7.19 -2.70 0.47
C ARG A 19 -6.61 -1.62 -0.44
N LEU A 20 -5.31 -1.70 -0.67
CA LEU A 20 -4.53 -0.78 -1.49
C LEU A 20 -4.55 -1.27 -2.95
N LYS A 21 -4.89 -0.38 -3.89
CA LYS A 21 -4.69 -0.63 -5.33
C LYS A 21 -3.21 -0.42 -5.68
N LEU A 22 -2.67 -1.19 -6.62
CA LEU A 22 -1.26 -1.09 -7.03
C LEU A 22 -0.89 0.27 -7.65
N ASN A 23 -1.87 1.00 -8.18
CA ASN A 23 -1.65 2.34 -8.76
C ASN A 23 -1.36 3.44 -7.73
N ASN A 24 -1.40 3.13 -6.43
CA ASN A 24 -1.10 4.10 -5.39
C ASN A 24 0.40 4.39 -5.31
N ARG A 25 0.75 5.66 -5.19
CA ARG A 25 2.15 6.10 -5.05
C ARG A 25 2.55 6.05 -3.58
N ILE A 26 3.33 5.03 -3.25
CA ILE A 26 3.89 4.84 -1.92
C ILE A 26 5.35 5.28 -1.93
N TYR A 27 5.76 5.97 -0.89
CA TYR A 27 7.11 6.48 -0.73
C TYR A 27 7.70 6.03 0.60
N VAL A 28 9.02 5.91 0.66
CA VAL A 28 9.78 5.73 1.90
C VAL A 28 10.74 6.90 2.06
N LYS A 29 11.12 7.20 3.31
CA LYS A 29 12.11 8.24 3.58
C LYS A 29 13.44 7.85 2.93
N ASN A 30 14.06 8.80 2.25
CA ASN A 30 15.40 8.58 1.72
C ASN A 30 16.40 8.69 2.88
N GLU A 31 17.19 7.64 3.11
CA GLU A 31 18.28 7.65 4.10
C GLU A 31 19.44 8.57 3.67
N PHE A 32 19.60 8.80 2.36
CA PHE A 32 20.67 9.59 1.76
C PHE A 32 20.09 10.69 0.84
N PRO A 33 19.40 11.70 1.39
CA PRO A 33 18.84 12.78 0.59
C PRO A 33 19.95 13.71 0.08
N GLU A 34 19.74 14.33 -1.09
CA GLU A 34 20.60 15.42 -1.53
C GLU A 34 20.24 16.74 -0.85
N TYR A 35 21.27 17.58 -0.65
CA TYR A 35 21.15 18.88 -0.01
C TYR A 35 21.49 20.01 -0.99
N PHE A 36 20.89 21.18 -0.79
CA PHE A 36 21.34 22.44 -1.39
C PHE A 36 22.61 22.93 -0.71
N ARG A 37 23.33 23.87 -1.34
CA ARG A 37 24.56 24.48 -0.76
C ARG A 37 24.33 25.13 0.61
N ASN A 38 23.11 25.55 0.91
CA ASN A 38 22.71 26.13 2.19
C ASN A 38 22.34 25.07 3.27
N GLY A 39 22.54 23.77 3.00
CA GLY A 39 22.23 22.68 3.93
C GLY A 39 20.75 22.27 3.99
N THR A 40 19.86 22.89 3.23
CA THR A 40 18.45 22.46 3.17
C THR A 40 18.28 21.22 2.28
N ILE A 41 17.42 20.27 2.69
CA ILE A 41 17.15 19.06 1.90
C ILE A 41 16.43 19.45 0.60
N LYS A 42 16.91 18.93 -0.53
CA LYS A 42 16.18 19.00 -1.78
C LYS A 42 14.92 18.13 -1.68
N LYS A 43 13.73 18.75 -1.66
CA LYS A 43 12.45 18.06 -1.46
C LYS A 43 12.26 16.82 -2.34
N GLN A 44 12.73 16.87 -3.59
CA GLN A 44 12.61 15.74 -4.52
C GLN A 44 13.43 14.49 -4.13
N TYR A 45 14.47 14.67 -3.29
CA TYR A 45 15.31 13.58 -2.77
C TYR A 45 14.95 13.21 -1.34
N GLN A 46 13.95 13.85 -0.73
CA GLN A 46 13.56 13.56 0.64
C GLN A 46 12.89 12.18 0.76
N TYR A 47 12.21 11.73 -0.30
CA TYR A 47 11.48 10.48 -0.33
C TYR A 47 11.71 9.75 -1.65
N ILE A 48 11.83 8.42 -1.59
CA ILE A 48 11.99 7.54 -2.74
C ILE A 48 10.67 6.81 -2.98
N LYS A 49 10.22 6.77 -4.24
CA LYS A 49 9.04 6.00 -4.62
C LYS A 49 9.34 4.51 -4.51
N VAL A 50 8.49 3.79 -3.80
CA VAL A 50 8.57 2.33 -3.71
C VAL A 50 8.00 1.72 -4.98
N ASP A 51 8.74 0.78 -5.56
CA ASP A 51 8.24 -0.07 -6.63
C ASP A 51 7.49 -1.28 -6.05
N LEU A 52 6.20 -1.10 -5.83
CA LEU A 52 5.33 -2.15 -5.27
C LEU A 52 5.18 -3.34 -6.22
N GLU A 53 5.27 -3.12 -7.53
CA GLU A 53 5.12 -4.17 -8.53
C GLU A 53 6.34 -5.08 -8.49
N HIS A 54 7.53 -4.49 -8.55
CA HIS A 54 8.78 -5.23 -8.38
C HIS A 54 8.81 -6.03 -7.08
N ILE A 55 8.42 -5.42 -5.95
CA ILE A 55 8.34 -6.13 -4.66
C ILE A 55 7.38 -7.31 -4.77
N MET A 56 6.15 -7.12 -5.29
CA MET A 56 5.19 -8.22 -5.43
C MET A 56 5.73 -9.38 -6.27
N ASP A 57 6.50 -9.10 -7.31
CA ASP A 57 7.07 -10.10 -8.20
C ASP A 57 8.21 -10.87 -7.55
N THR A 58 8.96 -10.24 -6.64
CA THR A 58 10.00 -10.94 -5.87
C THR A 58 9.45 -11.87 -4.78
N LEU A 59 8.18 -11.71 -4.38
CA LEU A 59 7.60 -12.51 -3.31
C LEU A 59 7.20 -13.90 -3.77
N LYS A 60 7.60 -14.91 -2.98
CA LYS A 60 7.12 -16.28 -3.16
C LYS A 60 5.65 -16.38 -2.74
N PRO A 61 4.86 -17.30 -3.34
CA PRO A 61 3.50 -17.56 -2.88
C PRO A 61 3.46 -17.89 -1.38
N GLY A 62 2.61 -17.20 -0.62
CA GLY A 62 2.50 -17.30 0.84
C GLY A 62 3.45 -16.38 1.61
N GLN A 63 4.35 -15.66 0.96
CA GLN A 63 5.26 -14.73 1.61
C GLN A 63 4.61 -13.35 1.80
N SER A 64 4.97 -12.69 2.91
CA SER A 64 4.64 -11.30 3.19
C SER A 64 5.85 -10.40 3.21
N TYR A 65 5.64 -9.13 2.87
CA TYR A 65 6.62 -8.06 3.00
C TYR A 65 5.96 -6.85 3.69
N GLU A 66 6.68 -6.24 4.63
CA GLU A 66 6.17 -5.15 5.45
C GLU A 66 7.04 -3.91 5.32
N ILE A 67 6.40 -2.77 5.03
CA ILE A 67 6.99 -1.44 5.09
C ILE A 67 6.34 -0.70 6.26
N LYS A 68 7.09 -0.50 7.35
CA LYS A 68 6.58 0.11 8.59
C LYS A 68 6.30 1.60 8.45
N GLU A 69 7.17 2.31 7.74
CA GLU A 69 7.14 3.76 7.56
C GLU A 69 6.98 4.11 6.08
N ALA A 70 5.78 3.87 5.56
CA ALA A 70 5.41 4.27 4.22
C ALA A 70 4.61 5.58 4.25
N TYR A 71 4.80 6.40 3.20
CA TYR A 71 4.11 7.66 2.99
C TYR A 71 3.21 7.58 1.77
N PHE A 72 1.99 8.10 1.89
CA PHE A 72 0.99 8.03 0.83
C PHE A 72 0.93 9.32 0.01
N GLY A 73 1.36 9.27 -1.25
CA GLY A 73 1.42 10.45 -2.13
C GLY A 73 2.63 11.35 -1.86
N LYS A 74 2.89 12.27 -2.79
CA LYS A 74 4.12 13.10 -2.82
C LYS A 74 4.15 14.18 -1.72
N ASP A 75 2.98 14.68 -1.32
CA ASP A 75 2.85 15.87 -0.47
C ASP A 75 2.37 15.56 0.96
N LYS A 76 2.06 14.30 1.29
CA LYS A 76 1.41 13.96 2.56
C LYS A 76 2.27 13.09 3.47
N LYS A 77 2.30 13.49 4.74
CA LYS A 77 3.06 12.88 5.83
C LYS A 77 2.21 11.91 6.67
N LEU A 78 1.34 11.12 6.03
CA LEU A 78 0.63 10.06 6.75
C LEU A 78 1.54 8.84 6.74
N PHE A 79 2.14 8.56 7.89
CA PHE A 79 2.84 7.31 8.13
C PHE A 79 1.80 6.20 8.11
N THR A 80 2.01 5.24 7.22
CA THR A 80 1.18 4.05 7.17
C THR A 80 2.08 2.84 7.10
N ARG A 81 1.58 1.74 7.65
CA ARG A 81 2.19 0.44 7.51
C ARG A 81 1.59 -0.23 6.29
N VAL A 82 2.43 -0.60 5.34
CA VAL A 82 2.03 -1.33 4.14
C VAL A 82 2.45 -2.78 4.32
N ILE A 83 1.47 -3.68 4.29
CA ILE A 83 1.71 -5.12 4.32
C ILE A 83 1.29 -5.68 2.98
N MET A 84 2.24 -6.28 2.28
CA MET A 84 2.05 -6.95 1.02
C MET A 84 2.10 -8.45 1.26
N TYR A 85 1.19 -9.19 0.63
CA TYR A 85 1.10 -10.64 0.78
C TYR A 85 0.84 -11.26 -0.59
N ARG A 86 1.69 -12.21 -0.99
CA ARG A 86 1.52 -12.96 -2.23
C ARG A 86 0.60 -14.14 -1.96
N LEU A 87 -0.56 -14.18 -2.62
CA LEU A 87 -1.50 -15.30 -2.48
C LEU A 87 -0.87 -16.61 -2.95
N THR A 88 -1.21 -17.69 -2.26
CA THR A 88 -0.90 -19.05 -2.71
C THR A 88 -1.83 -19.50 -3.83
N GLU A 89 -1.43 -20.50 -4.61
CA GLU A 89 -2.29 -21.06 -5.65
C GLU A 89 -3.63 -21.57 -5.11
N LYS A 90 -3.62 -22.20 -3.93
CA LYS A 90 -4.86 -22.67 -3.28
C LYS A 90 -5.80 -21.50 -3.00
N GLN A 91 -5.27 -20.41 -2.44
CA GLN A 91 -6.05 -19.19 -2.18
C GLN A 91 -6.55 -18.54 -3.47
N LEU A 92 -5.76 -18.55 -4.54
CA LEU A 92 -6.19 -18.07 -5.86
C LEU A 92 -7.33 -18.92 -6.43
N ARG A 93 -7.22 -20.26 -6.37
CA ARG A 93 -8.28 -21.19 -6.79
C ARG A 93 -9.58 -20.98 -6.02
N GLU A 94 -9.50 -20.83 -4.70
CA GLU A 94 -10.68 -20.54 -3.86
C GLU A 94 -11.31 -19.19 -4.22
N ARG A 95 -10.50 -18.18 -4.52
CA ARG A 95 -10.99 -16.85 -4.93
C ARG A 95 -11.69 -16.89 -6.27
N MET A 96 -11.14 -17.60 -7.25
CA MET A 96 -11.79 -17.79 -8.56
C MET A 96 -13.13 -18.51 -8.42
N LYS A 97 -13.21 -19.58 -7.61
CA LYS A 97 -14.47 -20.29 -7.34
C LYS A 97 -15.55 -19.37 -6.76
N LYS A 98 -15.17 -18.51 -5.80
CA LYS A 98 -16.09 -17.52 -5.21
C LYS A 98 -16.55 -16.47 -6.23
N GLN A 99 -15.67 -16.01 -7.11
CA GLN A 99 -16.03 -15.05 -8.16
C GLN A 99 -17.04 -15.65 -9.14
N VAL A 100 -16.76 -16.85 -9.66
CA VAL A 100 -17.66 -17.57 -10.57
C VAL A 100 -19.03 -17.79 -9.92
N TYR A 101 -19.09 -18.23 -8.67
CA TYR A 101 -20.35 -18.38 -7.94
C TYR A 101 -21.14 -17.06 -7.84
N THR A 102 -20.44 -15.95 -7.53
CA THR A 102 -21.08 -14.64 -7.36
C THR A 102 -21.62 -14.10 -8.68
N GLU A 103 -20.85 -14.21 -9.76
CA GLU A 103 -21.25 -13.80 -11.11
C GLU A 103 -22.41 -14.65 -11.64
N SER A 104 -22.36 -15.97 -11.41
CA SER A 104 -23.45 -16.88 -11.77
C SER A 104 -24.73 -16.50 -11.03
N THR A 105 -24.66 -16.30 -9.70
CA THR A 105 -25.83 -15.94 -8.88
C THR A 105 -26.43 -14.59 -9.26
N LEU A 106 -25.59 -13.62 -9.64
CA LEU A 106 -26.01 -12.33 -10.20
C LEU A 106 -26.74 -12.52 -11.53
N CYS A 107 -26.21 -13.33 -12.46
CA CYS A 107 -26.89 -13.63 -13.73
C CYS A 107 -28.21 -14.41 -13.58
N PHE A 108 -28.41 -15.15 -12.49
CA PHE A 108 -29.69 -15.83 -12.21
C PHE A 108 -30.76 -14.93 -11.56
N HIS A 109 -30.42 -13.69 -11.22
CA HIS A 109 -31.35 -12.71 -10.63
C HIS A 109 -31.71 -11.57 -11.60
N PHE A 110 -31.41 -11.71 -12.90
CA PHE A 110 -31.84 -10.80 -13.97
C PHE A 110 -32.75 -11.49 -14.98
#